data_AF-A0A2N1Q593-F1
#
_entry.id   AF-A0A2N1Q593-F1
#
_cell.length_a   1.000
_cell.length_b   1.000
_cell.length_c   1.000
_cell.angle_alpha   90.00
_cell.angle_beta   90.00
_cell.angle_gamma   90.00
#
_symmetry.space_group_name_H-M   'P 1'
#
loop_
_entity.id
_entity.type
_entity.pdbx_description
1 polymer ?
#
loop_
_entity_poly.entity_id
_entity_poly.type
_entity_poly.pdbx_seq_one_letter_code
_entity_poly.pdbx_strand_id
1 'polypeptide(L)'
;MELKKIDPMIDEIILKEKNRQEQHIELIASENFVSDAVLEAQGSILTNKYAEGYPKKRYYGGCEFVDEIETLAIERLKKLFNAKYANVQPHSGSQANMAVYQALLKPGDMILGMSLSEGGHLTHGFRLNFSGQFYQSSFYGVDEKTEMINYDEVLKIAKEVKPQLIIAGASAYSRFIDFKKFREIADEVGAYLHVDMAHIAGLVAAGVHPSPMEYAHVVSSTTHKTLRGPRGGIILTNDEEVAKK
;
A
#
# COMPACT_ATOMS: atom_id res chain seq x y z
N MET A 1 -10.92 27.61 -18.48
CA MET A 1 -9.83 26.62 -18.49
C MET A 1 -9.47 26.32 -19.93
N GLU A 2 -8.20 26.07 -20.20
CA GLU A 2 -7.70 25.74 -21.55
C GLU A 2 -8.33 24.44 -22.10
N LEU A 3 -8.57 23.46 -21.21
CA LEU A 3 -9.23 22.20 -21.55
C LEU A 3 -10.57 22.39 -22.28
N LYS A 4 -11.46 23.25 -21.76
CA LYS A 4 -12.74 23.55 -22.41
C LYS A 4 -12.62 24.05 -23.86
N LYS A 5 -11.52 24.71 -24.20
CA LYS A 5 -11.27 25.20 -25.57
C LYS A 5 -10.70 24.10 -26.47
N ILE A 6 -9.79 23.28 -25.94
CA ILE A 6 -9.08 22.23 -26.69
C ILE A 6 -9.95 20.99 -26.84
N ASP A 7 -10.59 20.55 -25.76
CA ASP A 7 -11.44 19.37 -25.68
C ASP A 7 -12.69 19.65 -24.82
N PRO A 8 -13.72 20.31 -25.41
CA PRO A 8 -14.96 20.60 -24.70
C PRO A 8 -15.74 19.35 -24.28
N MET A 9 -15.53 18.20 -24.94
CA MET A 9 -16.22 16.95 -24.61
C MET A 9 -15.70 16.37 -23.29
N ILE A 10 -14.38 16.35 -23.11
CA ILE A 10 -13.77 15.93 -21.84
C ILE A 10 -14.10 16.90 -20.70
N ASP A 11 -14.07 18.22 -20.95
CA ASP A 11 -14.49 19.22 -19.96
C ASP A 11 -15.93 18.96 -19.47
N GLU A 12 -16.86 18.70 -20.39
CA GLU A 12 -18.26 18.38 -20.05
C GLU A 12 -18.39 17.08 -19.23
N ILE A 13 -17.64 16.03 -19.59
CA ILE A 13 -17.66 14.76 -18.86
C ILE A 13 -17.10 14.93 -17.44
N ILE A 14 -16.01 15.69 -17.27
CA ILE A 14 -15.43 15.99 -15.96
C ILE A 14 -16.44 16.77 -15.09
N LEU A 15 -17.15 17.74 -15.68
CA LEU A 15 -18.21 18.47 -14.96
C LEU A 15 -19.38 17.56 -14.55
N LYS A 16 -19.76 16.59 -15.40
CA LYS A 16 -20.77 15.58 -15.05
C LYS A 16 -20.32 14.70 -13.88
N GLU A 17 -19.07 14.24 -13.88
CA GLU A 17 -18.53 13.44 -12.77
C GLU A 17 -18.42 14.25 -11.47
N LYS A 18 -17.98 15.52 -11.56
CA LYS A 18 -18.00 16.43 -10.41
C LYS A 18 -19.39 16.54 -9.80
N ASN A 19 -20.41 16.80 -10.63
CA ASN A 19 -21.79 16.89 -10.17
C ASN A 19 -22.29 15.56 -9.58
N ARG A 20 -21.90 14.41 -10.16
CA ARG A 20 -22.23 13.09 -9.59
C ARG A 20 -21.67 12.98 -8.17
N GLN A 21 -20.39 13.28 -7.98
CA GLN A 21 -19.72 13.21 -6.66
C GLN A 21 -20.36 14.17 -5.64
N GLU A 22 -20.74 15.38 -6.04
CA GLU A 22 -21.38 16.36 -5.14
C GLU A 22 -22.82 15.99 -4.74
N GLN A 23 -23.51 15.20 -5.57
CA GLN A 23 -24.93 14.88 -5.38
C GLN A 23 -25.18 13.45 -4.89
N HIS A 24 -24.18 12.56 -4.92
CA HIS A 24 -24.32 11.17 -4.52
C HIS A 24 -23.73 10.92 -3.13
N ILE A 25 -24.37 10.01 -2.39
CA ILE A 25 -23.81 9.48 -1.15
C ILE A 25 -22.83 8.38 -1.53
N GLU A 26 -21.54 8.64 -1.35
CA GLU A 26 -20.47 7.68 -1.62
C GLU A 26 -20.20 6.80 -0.40
N LEU A 27 -20.37 5.49 -0.54
CA LEU A 27 -20.23 4.48 0.52
C LEU A 27 -19.17 3.41 0.21
N ILE A 28 -18.44 3.56 -0.89
CA ILE A 28 -17.31 2.68 -1.21
C ILE A 28 -16.17 2.95 -0.23
N ALA A 29 -15.84 1.96 0.61
CA ALA A 29 -14.87 2.09 1.71
C ALA A 29 -13.43 2.46 1.28
N SER A 30 -13.09 2.33 0.00
CA SER A 30 -11.79 2.69 -0.57
C SER A 30 -11.76 4.07 -1.22
N GLU A 31 -12.90 4.75 -1.33
CA GLU A 31 -12.99 6.08 -1.92
C GLU A 31 -12.91 7.19 -0.88
N ASN A 32 -12.43 8.35 -1.32
CA ASN A 32 -12.34 9.57 -0.51
C ASN A 32 -12.21 10.79 -1.43
N PHE A 33 -12.54 11.97 -0.91
CA PHE A 33 -12.39 13.24 -1.60
C PHE A 33 -11.12 13.95 -1.13
N VAL A 34 -10.19 14.17 -2.04
CA VAL A 34 -8.95 14.89 -1.73
C VAL A 34 -9.21 16.39 -1.59
N SER A 35 -8.29 17.11 -0.92
CA SER A 35 -8.34 18.57 -0.87
C SER A 35 -7.94 19.21 -2.20
N ASP A 36 -8.41 20.43 -2.46
CA ASP A 36 -8.00 21.21 -3.65
C ASP A 36 -6.48 21.33 -3.79
N ALA A 37 -5.75 21.51 -2.69
CA ALA A 37 -4.28 21.57 -2.71
C ALA A 37 -3.61 20.29 -3.27
N VAL A 38 -4.25 19.11 -3.11
CA VAL A 38 -3.76 17.85 -3.70
C VAL A 38 -4.02 17.83 -5.19
N LEU A 39 -5.19 18.30 -5.63
CA LEU A 39 -5.55 18.41 -7.05
C LEU A 39 -4.62 19.41 -7.78
N GLU A 40 -4.35 20.55 -7.15
CA GLU A 40 -3.42 21.57 -7.66
C GLU A 40 -2.01 20.98 -7.90
N ALA A 41 -1.49 20.21 -6.95
CA ALA A 41 -0.17 19.59 -7.08
C ALA A 41 -0.15 18.50 -8.18
N GLN A 42 -1.19 17.68 -8.28
CA GLN A 42 -1.29 16.61 -9.28
C GLN A 42 -1.39 17.14 -10.72
N GLY A 43 -2.06 18.27 -10.93
CA GLY A 43 -2.18 18.93 -12.23
C GLY A 43 -1.04 19.91 -12.57
N SER A 44 0.05 19.91 -11.81
CA SER A 44 1.12 20.90 -11.94
C SER A 44 2.15 20.58 -13.03
N ILE A 45 3.10 21.49 -13.22
CA ILE A 45 4.21 21.38 -14.17
C ILE A 45 5.14 20.19 -13.90
N LEU A 46 5.02 19.53 -12.75
CA LEU A 46 5.86 18.39 -12.36
C LEU A 46 5.70 17.20 -13.32
N THR A 47 4.56 17.10 -14.01
CA THR A 47 4.33 16.09 -15.06
C THR A 47 5.37 16.15 -16.19
N ASN A 48 6.00 17.32 -16.40
CA ASN A 48 7.01 17.50 -17.45
C ASN A 48 8.41 17.00 -17.05
N LYS A 49 8.62 16.60 -15.79
CA LYS A 49 9.95 16.25 -15.28
C LYS A 49 10.18 14.74 -15.22
N TYR A 50 11.19 14.29 -15.94
CA TYR A 50 11.71 12.92 -15.86
C TYR A 50 12.86 12.84 -14.85
N ALA A 51 12.71 12.02 -13.80
CA ALA A 51 13.60 12.01 -12.63
C ALA A 51 13.96 10.59 -12.14
N GLU A 52 14.39 9.71 -13.05
CA GLU A 52 14.80 8.35 -12.68
C GLU A 52 15.96 8.32 -11.69
N GLY A 53 15.90 7.35 -10.76
CA GLY A 53 16.83 7.20 -9.65
C GLY A 53 16.23 7.75 -8.35
N TYR A 54 17.10 8.11 -7.41
CA TYR A 54 16.71 8.64 -6.10
C TYR A 54 17.31 10.04 -5.90
N PRO A 55 16.85 10.83 -4.91
CA PRO A 55 17.43 12.13 -4.61
C PRO A 55 18.96 12.06 -4.49
N LYS A 56 19.66 12.97 -5.17
CA LYS A 56 21.14 13.03 -5.28
C LYS A 56 21.80 11.84 -6.01
N LYS A 57 21.02 10.88 -6.53
CA LYS A 57 21.47 9.71 -7.32
C LYS A 57 20.56 9.53 -8.54
N ARG A 58 20.44 10.59 -9.34
CA ARG A 58 19.60 10.63 -10.54
C ARG A 58 20.39 10.22 -11.78
N TYR A 59 19.70 9.59 -12.74
CA TYR A 59 20.26 9.28 -14.05
C TYR A 59 20.24 10.49 -15.01
N TYR A 60 19.43 11.51 -14.72
CA TYR A 60 19.26 12.71 -15.52
C TYR A 60 19.53 13.98 -14.71
N GLY A 61 20.01 15.03 -15.39
CA GLY A 61 20.26 16.35 -14.80
C GLY A 61 18.99 17.18 -14.54
N GLY A 62 19.16 18.32 -13.86
CA GLY A 62 18.09 19.30 -13.60
C GLY A 62 17.00 18.78 -12.66
N CYS A 63 17.37 17.99 -11.64
CA CYS A 63 16.45 17.38 -10.68
C CYS A 63 16.44 18.10 -9.31
N GLU A 64 17.09 19.26 -9.18
CA GLU A 64 17.27 19.99 -7.93
C GLU A 64 15.96 20.14 -7.12
N PHE A 65 14.91 20.66 -7.74
CA PHE A 65 13.64 20.91 -7.03
C PHE A 65 12.77 19.66 -6.85
N VAL A 66 12.85 18.68 -7.75
CA VAL A 66 12.12 17.40 -7.56
C VAL A 66 12.78 16.53 -6.50
N ASP A 67 14.10 16.66 -6.29
CA ASP A 67 14.81 16.06 -5.17
C ASP A 67 14.36 16.65 -3.83
N GLU A 68 14.14 17.97 -3.76
CA GLU A 68 13.57 18.64 -2.58
C GLU A 68 12.16 18.12 -2.29
N ILE A 69 11.29 18.03 -3.31
CA ILE A 69 9.92 17.53 -3.17
C ILE A 69 9.91 16.08 -2.67
N GLU A 70 10.70 15.21 -3.29
CA GLU A 70 10.76 13.79 -2.91
C GLU A 70 11.34 13.60 -1.51
N THR A 71 12.41 14.34 -1.17
CA THR A 71 13.00 14.34 0.17
C THR A 71 11.97 14.78 1.22
N LEU A 72 11.21 15.85 0.94
CA LEU A 72 10.19 16.34 1.86
C LEU A 72 9.04 15.33 2.04
N ALA A 73 8.64 14.63 0.97
CA ALA A 73 7.64 13.56 1.04
C ALA A 73 8.13 12.39 1.91
N ILE A 74 9.38 11.95 1.71
CA ILE A 74 10.03 10.90 2.51
C ILE A 74 10.06 11.29 4.00
N GLU A 75 10.56 12.47 4.33
CA GLU A 75 10.66 12.92 5.72
C GLU A 75 9.29 13.08 6.39
N ARG A 76 8.29 13.55 5.65
CA ARG A 76 6.90 13.64 6.15
C ARG A 76 6.31 12.26 6.45
N LEU A 77 6.51 11.26 5.59
CA LEU A 77 6.02 9.90 5.84
C LEU A 77 6.74 9.24 7.01
N LYS A 78 8.06 9.40 7.09
CA LYS A 78 8.87 8.93 8.23
C LYS A 78 8.34 9.49 9.53
N LYS A 79 8.08 10.80 9.59
CA LYS A 79 7.47 11.44 10.76
C LYS A 79 6.05 10.96 11.02
N LEU A 80 5.23 10.85 9.98
CA LEU A 80 3.80 10.52 10.10
C LEU A 80 3.57 9.10 10.64
N PHE A 81 4.39 8.14 10.21
CA PHE A 81 4.24 6.73 10.58
C PHE A 81 5.28 6.25 11.59
N ASN A 82 6.19 7.13 12.05
CA ASN A 82 7.35 6.75 12.86
C ASN A 82 8.20 5.66 12.18
N ALA A 83 8.49 5.87 10.89
CA ALA A 83 9.32 5.00 10.08
C ALA A 83 10.75 5.54 9.94
N LYS A 84 11.76 4.65 9.85
CA LYS A 84 13.15 5.02 9.59
C LYS A 84 13.42 5.22 8.10
N TYR A 85 12.80 4.39 7.25
CA TYR A 85 12.97 4.42 5.81
C TYR A 85 11.62 4.47 5.10
N ALA A 86 11.56 5.21 4.00
CA ALA A 86 10.36 5.33 3.17
C ALA A 86 10.74 5.42 1.68
N ASN A 87 9.98 4.74 0.83
CA ASN A 87 9.98 4.90 -0.61
C ASN A 87 8.60 5.44 -1.05
N VAL A 88 8.61 6.53 -1.81
CA VAL A 88 7.41 7.28 -2.23
C VAL A 88 7.15 7.21 -3.74
N GLN A 89 7.94 6.42 -4.46
CA GLN A 89 7.87 6.30 -5.92
C GLN A 89 6.80 5.33 -6.46
N PRO A 90 6.26 4.34 -5.71
CA PRO A 90 5.24 3.45 -6.28
C PRO A 90 4.01 4.22 -6.81
N HIS A 91 3.63 3.95 -8.05
CA HIS A 91 2.50 4.62 -8.70
C HIS A 91 1.14 4.28 -8.08
N SER A 92 1.01 3.13 -7.42
CA SER A 92 -0.17 2.75 -6.64
C SER A 92 0.18 1.67 -5.62
N GLY A 93 -0.79 1.27 -4.79
CA GLY A 93 -0.62 0.20 -3.80
C GLY A 93 -0.24 -1.15 -4.41
N SER A 94 -0.78 -1.49 -5.58
CA SER A 94 -0.44 -2.76 -6.24
C SER A 94 1.03 -2.81 -6.66
N GLN A 95 1.59 -1.70 -7.15
CA GLN A 95 3.02 -1.59 -7.47
C GLN A 95 3.87 -1.54 -6.20
N ALA A 96 3.38 -0.95 -5.10
CA ALA A 96 4.09 -0.99 -3.83
C ALA A 96 4.25 -2.43 -3.34
N ASN A 97 3.18 -3.23 -3.39
CA ASN A 97 3.23 -4.67 -3.08
C ASN A 97 4.17 -5.41 -4.04
N MET A 98 4.06 -5.16 -5.35
CA MET A 98 4.95 -5.78 -6.34
C MET A 98 6.43 -5.51 -6.04
N ALA A 99 6.80 -4.27 -5.72
CA ALA A 99 8.17 -3.91 -5.39
C ALA A 99 8.66 -4.60 -4.10
N VAL A 100 7.82 -4.70 -3.06
CA VAL A 100 8.14 -5.47 -1.85
C VAL A 100 8.45 -6.93 -2.19
N TYR A 101 7.62 -7.56 -3.03
CA TYR A 101 7.77 -8.98 -3.35
C TYR A 101 9.02 -9.19 -4.21
N GLN A 102 9.29 -8.31 -5.16
CA GLN A 102 10.50 -8.38 -5.99
C GLN A 102 11.78 -8.14 -5.19
N ALA A 103 11.75 -7.30 -4.15
CA ALA A 103 12.91 -7.04 -3.31
C ALA A 103 13.22 -8.19 -2.34
N LEU A 104 12.17 -8.86 -1.82
CA LEU A 104 12.32 -9.84 -0.75
C LEU A 104 12.27 -11.30 -1.23
N LEU A 105 11.63 -11.57 -2.37
CA LEU A 105 11.31 -12.92 -2.83
C LEU A 105 11.89 -13.23 -4.21
N LYS A 106 11.97 -14.51 -4.52
CA LYS A 106 12.23 -15.05 -5.86
C LYS A 106 10.92 -15.56 -6.48
N PRO A 107 10.77 -15.52 -7.80
CA PRO A 107 9.67 -16.21 -8.47
C PRO A 107 9.61 -17.68 -8.05
N GLY A 108 8.42 -18.15 -7.71
CA GLY A 108 8.17 -19.50 -7.18
C GLY A 108 8.21 -19.62 -5.65
N ASP A 109 8.69 -18.62 -4.92
CA ASP A 109 8.61 -18.61 -3.45
C ASP A 109 7.14 -18.65 -2.98
N MET A 110 6.93 -19.18 -1.77
CA MET A 110 5.62 -19.33 -1.15
C MET A 110 5.22 -18.07 -0.37
N ILE A 111 4.01 -17.58 -0.62
CA ILE A 111 3.39 -16.49 0.14
C ILE A 111 2.13 -16.97 0.85
N LEU A 112 1.86 -16.41 2.03
CA LEU A 112 0.67 -16.67 2.82
C LEU A 112 -0.09 -15.36 3.06
N GLY A 113 -1.26 -15.20 2.46
CA GLY A 113 -2.10 -14.00 2.59
C GLY A 113 -3.52 -14.32 3.02
N MET A 114 -4.32 -13.29 3.30
CA MET A 114 -5.75 -13.47 3.56
C MET A 114 -6.48 -13.85 2.26
N SER A 115 -7.38 -14.82 2.34
CA SER A 115 -8.22 -15.21 1.20
C SER A 115 -9.04 -14.03 0.68
N LEU A 116 -9.15 -13.90 -0.65
CA LEU A 116 -9.94 -12.83 -1.29
C LEU A 116 -11.42 -12.89 -0.87
N SER A 117 -12.00 -14.08 -0.73
CA SER A 117 -13.40 -14.25 -0.34
C SER A 117 -13.67 -13.91 1.12
N GLU A 118 -12.63 -13.77 1.94
CA GLU A 118 -12.74 -13.52 3.37
C GLU A 118 -12.19 -12.15 3.77
N GLY A 119 -11.84 -11.30 2.80
CA GLY A 119 -11.45 -9.91 3.04
C GLY A 119 -10.06 -9.52 2.54
N GLY A 120 -9.29 -10.45 1.98
CA GLY A 120 -7.98 -10.18 1.38
C GLY A 120 -8.02 -9.27 0.16
N HIS A 121 -6.85 -8.92 -0.37
CA HIS A 121 -6.72 -8.15 -1.61
C HIS A 121 -6.20 -9.02 -2.75
N LEU A 122 -6.46 -8.60 -4.00
CA LEU A 122 -6.01 -9.33 -5.20
C LEU A 122 -4.49 -9.57 -5.22
N THR A 123 -3.69 -8.64 -4.70
CA THR A 123 -2.23 -8.75 -4.66
C THR A 123 -1.71 -9.65 -3.55
N HIS A 124 -2.59 -10.23 -2.72
CA HIS A 124 -2.21 -11.12 -1.63
C HIS A 124 -2.21 -12.60 -2.05
N GLY A 125 -1.92 -12.87 -3.33
CA GLY A 125 -1.78 -14.23 -3.89
C GLY A 125 -2.91 -14.70 -4.80
N PHE A 126 -3.86 -13.83 -5.18
CA PHE A 126 -4.93 -14.25 -6.09
C PHE A 126 -4.36 -14.71 -7.44
N ARG A 127 -4.77 -15.90 -7.90
CA ARG A 127 -4.18 -16.61 -9.06
C ARG A 127 -4.09 -15.80 -10.37
N LEU A 128 -4.99 -14.84 -10.58
CA LEU A 128 -5.02 -14.01 -11.79
C LEU A 128 -4.21 -12.71 -11.65
N ASN A 129 -3.74 -12.40 -10.45
CA ASN A 129 -2.88 -11.25 -10.18
C ASN A 129 -1.40 -11.64 -10.34
N PHE A 130 -0.50 -10.65 -10.53
CA PHE A 130 0.96 -10.89 -10.58
C PHE A 130 1.43 -11.74 -9.40
N SER A 131 0.86 -11.52 -8.22
CA SER A 131 1.24 -12.22 -7.00
C SER A 131 0.97 -13.73 -7.09
N GLY A 132 -0.15 -14.13 -7.69
CA GLY A 132 -0.48 -15.55 -7.88
C GLY A 132 0.10 -16.16 -9.16
N GLN A 133 0.56 -15.33 -10.10
CA GLN A 133 1.23 -15.79 -11.32
C GLN A 133 2.72 -16.06 -11.10
N PHE A 134 3.39 -15.23 -10.29
CA PHE A 134 4.85 -15.31 -10.08
C PHE A 134 5.23 -16.07 -8.81
N TYR A 135 4.33 -16.21 -7.84
CA TYR A 135 4.62 -16.85 -6.54
C TYR A 135 3.60 -17.95 -6.24
N GLN A 136 4.01 -18.95 -5.46
CA GLN A 136 3.07 -19.94 -4.92
C GLN A 136 2.27 -19.29 -3.80
N SER A 137 0.95 -19.51 -3.77
CA SER A 137 0.08 -18.84 -2.81
C SER A 137 -0.67 -19.86 -1.95
N SER A 138 -0.62 -19.64 -0.63
CA SER A 138 -1.50 -20.24 0.36
C SER A 138 -2.31 -19.15 1.06
N PHE A 139 -3.43 -19.51 1.67
CA PHE A 139 -4.36 -18.55 2.24
C PHE A 139 -4.77 -18.90 3.66
N TYR A 140 -4.88 -17.89 4.50
CA TYR A 140 -5.60 -17.96 5.76
C TYR A 140 -6.94 -17.22 5.64
N GLY A 141 -7.86 -17.54 6.54
CA GLY A 141 -9.22 -17.01 6.55
C GLY A 141 -9.65 -16.43 7.89
N VAL A 142 -10.96 -16.35 8.07
CA VAL A 142 -11.59 -16.02 9.35
C VAL A 142 -12.30 -17.24 9.91
N ASP A 143 -12.52 -17.25 11.21
CA ASP A 143 -13.41 -18.22 11.84
C ASP A 143 -14.87 -17.91 11.45
N GLU A 144 -15.61 -18.92 11.01
CA GLU A 144 -16.98 -18.79 10.46
C GLU A 144 -17.98 -18.20 11.47
N LYS A 145 -17.75 -18.38 12.78
CA LYS A 145 -18.68 -17.93 13.83
C LYS A 145 -18.36 -16.54 14.33
N THR A 146 -17.09 -16.24 14.51
CA THR A 146 -16.62 -14.98 15.08
C THR A 146 -16.30 -13.93 14.02
N GLU A 147 -16.13 -14.35 12.76
CA GLU A 147 -15.65 -13.53 11.64
C GLU A 147 -14.29 -12.87 11.97
N MET A 148 -13.50 -13.50 12.82
CA MET A 148 -12.17 -13.02 13.23
C MET A 148 -11.07 -13.91 12.67
N ILE A 149 -9.90 -13.33 12.38
CA ILE A 149 -8.72 -14.11 11.99
C ILE A 149 -8.38 -15.10 13.11
N ASN A 150 -8.30 -16.37 12.78
CA ASN A 150 -7.85 -17.42 13.70
C ASN A 150 -6.33 -17.57 13.59
N TYR A 151 -5.60 -16.91 14.49
CA TYR A 151 -4.13 -16.90 14.49
C TYR A 151 -3.49 -18.28 14.70
N ASP A 152 -4.17 -19.21 15.40
CA ASP A 152 -3.67 -20.58 15.56
C ASP A 152 -3.74 -21.34 14.22
N GLU A 153 -4.80 -21.13 13.44
CA GLU A 153 -4.90 -21.68 12.09
C GLU A 153 -3.88 -21.04 11.15
N VAL A 154 -3.65 -19.72 11.25
CA VAL A 154 -2.58 -19.04 10.50
C VAL A 154 -1.23 -19.69 10.79
N LEU A 155 -0.90 -19.93 12.07
CA LEU A 155 0.35 -20.58 12.47
C LEU A 155 0.46 -22.01 11.94
N LYS A 156 -0.62 -22.78 12.05
CA LYS A 156 -0.67 -24.16 11.54
C LYS A 156 -0.40 -24.21 10.03
N ILE A 157 -1.07 -23.37 9.25
CA ILE A 157 -0.86 -23.27 7.80
C ILE A 157 0.59 -22.83 7.52
N ALA A 158 1.08 -21.81 8.23
CA ALA A 158 2.44 -21.32 8.05
C ALA A 158 3.51 -22.41 8.30
N LYS A 159 3.32 -23.27 9.30
CA LYS A 159 4.22 -24.43 9.56
C LYS A 159 4.17 -25.47 8.47
N GLU A 160 3.00 -25.69 7.87
CA GLU A 160 2.80 -26.67 6.81
C GLU A 160 3.42 -26.20 5.49
N VAL A 161 3.12 -24.96 5.07
CA VAL A 161 3.53 -24.45 3.75
C VAL A 161 4.87 -23.72 3.76
N LYS A 162 5.38 -23.35 4.94
CA LYS A 162 6.68 -22.67 5.16
C LYS A 162 6.88 -21.47 4.21
N PRO A 163 6.03 -20.43 4.32
CA PRO A 163 6.09 -19.29 3.43
C PRO A 163 7.38 -18.49 3.62
N GLN A 164 7.84 -17.81 2.56
CA GLN A 164 8.89 -16.81 2.65
C GLN A 164 8.32 -15.44 3.05
N LEU A 165 7.04 -15.19 2.79
CA LEU A 165 6.33 -13.96 3.14
C LEU A 165 4.94 -14.26 3.69
N ILE A 166 4.64 -13.70 4.86
CA ILE A 166 3.28 -13.62 5.40
C ILE A 166 2.77 -12.19 5.20
N ILE A 167 1.60 -12.06 4.58
CA ILE A 167 0.95 -10.78 4.34
C ILE A 167 -0.18 -10.59 5.34
N ALA A 168 -0.10 -9.52 6.14
CA ALA A 168 -1.16 -9.11 7.06
C ALA A 168 -1.78 -7.79 6.59
N GLY A 169 -2.97 -7.86 6.02
CA GLY A 169 -3.67 -6.71 5.47
C GLY A 169 -4.97 -7.15 4.80
N ALA A 170 -5.94 -6.25 4.69
CA ALA A 170 -7.26 -6.59 4.18
C ALA A 170 -7.91 -5.42 3.43
N SER A 171 -8.75 -5.77 2.47
CA SER A 171 -9.65 -4.86 1.76
C SER A 171 -11.02 -4.76 2.45
N ALA A 172 -11.48 -5.87 3.03
CA ALA A 172 -12.80 -5.99 3.63
C ALA A 172 -12.76 -6.81 4.92
N TYR A 173 -12.12 -6.25 5.95
CA TYR A 173 -12.08 -6.81 7.30
C TYR A 173 -12.36 -5.72 8.33
N SER A 174 -13.33 -5.95 9.21
CA SER A 174 -13.90 -4.91 10.09
C SER A 174 -13.31 -4.86 11.51
N ARG A 175 -12.28 -5.67 11.77
CA ARG A 175 -11.62 -5.78 13.08
C ARG A 175 -10.16 -5.33 12.99
N PHE A 176 -9.56 -5.07 14.14
CA PHE A 176 -8.12 -4.86 14.23
C PHE A 176 -7.38 -6.18 13.95
N ILE A 177 -6.31 -6.07 13.18
CA ILE A 177 -5.36 -7.16 12.95
C ILE A 177 -4.29 -7.07 14.04
N ASP A 178 -4.03 -8.18 14.72
CA ASP A 178 -2.96 -8.29 15.71
C ASP A 178 -1.61 -8.50 14.99
N PHE A 179 -0.95 -7.39 14.67
CA PHE A 179 0.34 -7.40 13.99
C PHE A 179 1.45 -8.06 14.83
N LYS A 180 1.33 -8.04 16.16
CA LYS A 180 2.28 -8.69 17.05
C LYS A 180 2.18 -10.21 16.91
N LYS A 181 0.95 -10.75 16.89
CA LYS A 181 0.73 -12.19 16.65
C LYS A 181 1.24 -12.62 15.28
N PHE A 182 1.00 -11.83 14.25
CA PHE A 182 1.58 -12.09 12.93
C PHE A 182 3.11 -12.08 12.95
N ARG A 183 3.73 -11.20 13.73
CA ARG A 183 5.19 -11.16 13.88
C ARG A 183 5.72 -12.42 14.57
N GLU A 184 5.09 -12.83 15.68
CA GLU A 184 5.43 -14.08 16.38
C GLU A 184 5.37 -15.28 15.43
N ILE A 185 4.32 -15.39 14.61
CA ILE A 185 4.16 -16.46 13.61
C ILE A 185 5.25 -16.39 12.55
N ALA A 186 5.52 -15.21 11.99
CA ALA A 186 6.53 -15.01 10.97
C ALA A 186 7.92 -15.40 11.47
N ASP A 187 8.28 -15.02 12.70
CA ASP A 187 9.54 -15.40 13.33
C ASP A 187 9.64 -16.92 13.56
N GLU A 188 8.55 -17.55 13.98
CA GLU A 188 8.52 -18.99 14.26
C GLU A 188 8.78 -19.84 13.00
N VAL A 189 8.33 -19.38 11.83
CA VAL A 189 8.54 -20.09 10.55
C VAL A 189 9.68 -19.53 9.70
N GLY A 190 10.34 -18.46 10.14
CA GLY A 190 11.42 -17.79 9.42
C GLY A 190 10.98 -17.03 8.17
N ALA A 191 9.75 -16.48 8.17
CA ALA A 191 9.19 -15.67 7.08
C ALA A 191 9.36 -14.17 7.34
N TYR A 192 9.35 -13.38 6.26
CA TYR A 192 9.11 -11.95 6.39
C TYR A 192 7.63 -11.68 6.72
N LEU A 193 7.39 -10.59 7.45
CA LEU A 193 6.05 -10.04 7.71
C LEU A 193 5.90 -8.76 6.91
N HIS A 194 5.02 -8.81 5.92
CA HIS A 194 4.59 -7.64 5.15
C HIS A 194 3.19 -7.21 5.58
N VAL A 195 3.05 -5.98 6.07
CA VAL A 195 1.74 -5.40 6.35
C VAL A 195 1.30 -4.50 5.20
N ASP A 196 0.15 -4.81 4.61
CA ASP A 196 -0.53 -3.91 3.67
C ASP A 196 -1.60 -3.13 4.41
N MET A 197 -1.28 -1.88 4.76
CA MET A 197 -2.17 -1.02 5.56
C MET A 197 -3.06 -0.10 4.72
N ALA A 198 -3.23 -0.37 3.42
CA ALA A 198 -3.90 0.53 2.47
C ALA A 198 -5.21 1.14 2.96
N HIS A 199 -6.12 0.32 3.52
CA HIS A 199 -7.43 0.78 4.01
C HIS A 199 -7.36 1.54 5.33
N ILE A 200 -6.38 1.27 6.18
CA ILE A 200 -6.29 1.81 7.54
C ILE A 200 -5.23 2.91 7.70
N ALA A 201 -4.50 3.26 6.63
CA ALA A 201 -3.36 4.17 6.69
C ALA A 201 -3.67 5.52 7.36
N GLY A 202 -4.82 6.12 7.05
CA GLY A 202 -5.24 7.38 7.70
C GLY A 202 -5.58 7.19 9.18
N LEU A 203 -6.16 6.05 9.55
CA LEU A 203 -6.50 5.72 10.93
C LEU A 203 -5.24 5.45 11.78
N VAL A 204 -4.25 4.78 11.19
CA VAL A 204 -2.92 4.59 11.79
C VAL A 204 -2.23 5.94 11.97
N ALA A 205 -2.22 6.79 10.94
CA ALA A 205 -1.62 8.12 10.99
C ALA A 205 -2.28 9.04 12.05
N ALA A 206 -3.58 8.86 12.30
CA ALA A 206 -4.33 9.60 13.32
C ALA A 206 -4.20 8.99 14.73
N GLY A 207 -3.51 7.86 14.90
CA GLY A 207 -3.34 7.19 16.19
C GLY A 207 -4.60 6.51 16.75
N VAL A 208 -5.61 6.25 15.90
CA VAL A 208 -6.88 5.60 16.27
C VAL A 208 -6.96 4.14 15.81
N HIS A 209 -5.89 3.63 15.20
CA HIS A 209 -5.72 2.23 14.83
C HIS A 209 -4.30 1.78 15.19
N PRO A 210 -4.09 0.52 15.64
CA PRO A 210 -2.74 0.01 15.92
C PRO A 210 -1.77 0.24 14.77
N SER A 211 -0.56 0.71 15.09
CA SER A 211 0.50 0.90 14.09
C SER A 211 1.22 -0.41 13.82
N PRO A 212 1.45 -0.78 12.54
CA PRO A 212 2.21 -1.99 12.20
C PRO A 212 3.73 -1.78 12.25
N MET A 213 4.22 -0.55 12.34
CA MET A 213 5.64 -0.21 12.17
C MET A 213 6.58 -0.81 13.24
N GLU A 214 6.03 -1.22 14.38
CA GLU A 214 6.79 -1.91 15.44
C GLU A 214 7.02 -3.40 15.14
N TYR A 215 6.12 -4.01 14.36
CA TYR A 215 6.07 -5.46 14.19
C TYR A 215 6.45 -5.91 12.78
N ALA A 216 6.03 -5.17 11.76
CA ALA A 216 6.25 -5.52 10.36
C ALA A 216 7.72 -5.37 9.97
N HIS A 217 8.22 -6.31 9.15
CA HIS A 217 9.51 -6.14 8.47
C HIS A 217 9.39 -5.06 7.38
N VAL A 218 8.24 -5.01 6.72
CA VAL A 218 7.93 -4.01 5.69
C VAL A 218 6.44 -3.68 5.72
N VAL A 219 6.11 -2.41 5.51
CA VAL A 219 4.74 -1.93 5.42
C VAL A 219 4.55 -1.30 4.05
N SER A 220 3.51 -1.68 3.33
CA SER A 220 3.07 -0.97 2.12
C SER A 220 1.74 -0.28 2.38
N SER A 221 1.43 0.73 1.58
CA SER A 221 0.12 1.35 1.61
C SER A 221 -0.21 2.09 0.31
N THR A 222 -1.49 2.40 0.15
CA THR A 222 -1.97 3.42 -0.78
C THR A 222 -2.06 4.79 -0.12
N THR A 223 -1.93 5.86 -0.90
CA THR A 223 -2.07 7.23 -0.37
C THR A 223 -3.49 7.81 -0.46
N HIS A 224 -4.42 7.20 -1.19
CA HIS A 224 -5.72 7.82 -1.55
C HIS A 224 -6.92 7.50 -0.66
N LYS A 225 -6.91 6.38 0.07
CA LYS A 225 -8.08 5.89 0.85
C LYS A 225 -8.31 6.74 2.12
N THR A 226 -8.19 6.14 3.30
CA THR A 226 -8.30 6.86 4.57
C THR A 226 -7.22 7.93 4.75
N LEU A 227 -6.08 7.83 4.06
CA LEU A 227 -5.02 8.85 4.08
C LEU A 227 -5.36 10.10 3.24
N ARG A 228 -6.37 10.01 2.36
CA ARG A 228 -6.96 11.15 1.62
C ARG A 228 -5.96 11.99 0.80
N GLY A 229 -4.91 11.36 0.30
CA GLY A 229 -3.92 11.94 -0.62
C GLY A 229 -4.20 11.58 -2.09
N PRO A 230 -3.26 11.85 -3.01
CA PRO A 230 -3.40 11.48 -4.42
C PRO A 230 -3.37 9.95 -4.59
N ARG A 231 -3.70 9.46 -5.79
CA ARG A 231 -3.43 8.05 -6.14
C ARG A 231 -1.91 7.86 -6.22
N GLY A 232 -1.42 6.92 -5.41
CA GLY A 232 -0.01 6.63 -5.21
C GLY A 232 0.14 5.44 -4.27
N GLY A 233 1.36 4.95 -4.12
CA GLY A 233 1.74 3.91 -3.16
C GLY A 233 2.99 4.32 -2.40
N ILE A 234 3.14 3.75 -1.20
CA ILE A 234 4.31 3.97 -0.35
C ILE A 234 4.80 2.64 0.20
N ILE A 235 6.10 2.55 0.48
CA ILE A 235 6.73 1.43 1.19
C ILE A 235 7.51 2.03 2.36
N LEU A 236 7.34 1.46 3.55
CA LEU A 236 7.94 1.91 4.79
C LEU A 236 8.63 0.73 5.47
N THR A 237 9.75 0.99 6.15
CA THR A 237 10.39 -0.02 7.00
C THR A 237 11.21 0.62 8.12
N ASN A 238 11.37 -0.12 9.21
CA ASN A 238 12.30 0.17 10.31
C ASN A 238 13.53 -0.76 10.31
N ASP A 239 13.56 -1.70 9.38
CA ASP A 239 14.62 -2.69 9.19
C ASP A 239 15.62 -2.18 8.13
N GLU A 240 16.87 -2.03 8.54
CA GLU A 240 17.94 -1.51 7.68
C GLU A 240 18.32 -2.49 6.57
N GLU A 241 18.22 -3.80 6.80
CA GLU A 241 18.56 -4.81 5.80
C GLU A 241 17.46 -4.93 4.73
N VAL A 242 16.20 -4.75 5.14
CA VAL A 242 15.08 -4.61 4.17
C VAL A 242 15.24 -3.33 3.35
N ALA A 243 15.65 -2.22 3.96
CA ALA A 243 15.81 -0.94 3.26
C ALA A 243 16.94 -0.91 2.21
N LYS A 244 17.89 -1.86 2.27
CA LYS A 244 19.02 -1.98 1.33
C LYS A 244 18.72 -2.87 0.11
N LYS A 245 17.62 -3.63 0.13
CA LYS A 245 17.19 -4.52 -0.96
C LYS A 245 16.44 -3.73 -2.04
#